data_AF-A0A2E8GD67-F1
#
_entry.id   AF-A0A2E8GD67-F1
#
_cell.length_a   1.000
_cell.length_b   1.000
_cell.length_c   1.000
_cell.angle_alpha   90.00
_cell.angle_beta   90.00
_cell.angle_gamma   90.00
#
_symmetry.space_group_name_H-M   'P 1'
#
loop_
_entity.id
_entity.type
_entity.pdbx_description
1 polymer ?
#
loop_
_entity_poly.entity_id
_entity_poly.type
_entity_poly.pdbx_seq_one_letter_code
_entity_poly.pdbx_strand_id
1 'polypeptide(L)'
;MMILAVETATSVQSVAVVGENGLCATEAVKQTRSLATATDRSHRWSIMPAIDRLLNALNVTLCDIDGFVVSIGPGSFTGLRVGLATMKGLAYGTNKPLVAVPTLHALAFNVAGLGFPICTALDAKRGELFLAVWHTQQASDAHDSLTCVMDPQRLSIENAVDALSAHVQGTVIVVGDGVSLCRQMLSGRFGNRAVFPTGIACVPSALSVAHVGKERLARGMLAGEKLTPIYLRPPDAKPNLPYRAVGSDTSSGVTT
;
A
#
# COMPACT_ATOMS: atom_id res chain seq x y z
N MET A 1 8.96 21.49 3.37
CA MET A 1 8.61 20.34 2.53
C MET A 1 7.17 19.89 2.76
N MET A 2 6.35 19.99 1.71
CA MET A 2 4.97 19.53 1.64
C MET A 2 4.85 18.38 0.65
N ILE A 3 4.19 17.29 1.04
CA ILE A 3 4.06 16.09 0.21
C ILE A 3 2.61 15.68 0.06
N LEU A 4 2.26 15.17 -1.12
CA LEU A 4 0.96 14.55 -1.40
C LEU A 4 1.14 13.04 -1.48
N ALA A 5 0.41 12.30 -0.65
CA ALA A 5 0.50 10.86 -0.54
C ALA A 5 -0.81 10.15 -0.88
N VAL A 6 -0.70 8.94 -1.41
CA VAL A 6 -1.83 8.08 -1.80
C VAL A 6 -1.63 6.65 -1.32
N GLU A 7 -2.69 6.08 -0.74
CA GLU A 7 -2.78 4.68 -0.36
C GLU A 7 -4.06 4.07 -0.94
N THR A 8 -3.91 3.04 -1.78
CA THR A 8 -5.02 2.39 -2.52
C THR A 8 -4.90 0.85 -2.52
N ALA A 9 -4.00 0.29 -1.72
CA ALA A 9 -3.70 -1.13 -1.67
C ALA A 9 -4.79 -1.95 -0.97
N THR A 10 -5.65 -1.33 -0.15
CA THR A 10 -6.69 -2.06 0.58
C THR A 10 -8.11 -1.58 0.23
N SER A 11 -9.11 -2.11 0.93
CA SER A 11 -10.48 -1.61 0.82
C SER A 11 -10.64 -0.18 1.32
N VAL A 12 -9.73 0.29 2.19
CA VAL A 12 -9.65 1.69 2.56
C VAL A 12 -8.69 2.38 1.59
N GLN A 13 -9.22 3.40 0.93
CA GLN A 13 -8.48 4.25 0.01
C GLN A 13 -8.36 5.63 0.64
N SER A 14 -7.20 6.26 0.51
CA SER A 14 -6.96 7.56 1.14
C SER A 14 -5.97 8.40 0.36
N VAL A 15 -6.09 9.71 0.58
CA VAL A 15 -5.17 10.74 0.12
C VAL A 15 -4.77 11.59 1.33
N ALA A 16 -3.55 12.09 1.33
CA ALA A 16 -3.06 12.94 2.42
C ALA A 16 -2.09 14.00 1.94
N VAL A 17 -2.12 15.15 2.58
CA VAL A 17 -1.11 16.19 2.46
C VAL A 17 -0.43 16.33 3.82
N VAL A 18 0.90 16.20 3.84
CA VAL A 18 1.71 16.38 5.05
C VAL A 18 2.76 17.44 4.76
N GLY A 19 2.83 18.46 5.61
CA GLY A 19 3.73 19.61 5.49
C GLY A 19 4.74 19.71 6.63
N GLU A 20 5.23 20.92 6.83
CA GLU A 20 6.02 21.30 8.01
C GLU A 20 5.12 21.70 9.17
N ASN A 21 5.70 21.86 10.37
CA ASN A 21 5.02 22.35 11.57
C ASN A 21 3.75 21.56 11.95
N GLY A 22 3.72 20.26 11.63
CA GLY A 22 2.58 19.40 11.94
C GLY A 22 1.39 19.54 11.00
N LEU A 23 1.50 20.30 9.89
CA LEU A 23 0.44 20.36 8.88
C LEU A 23 0.16 18.95 8.35
N CYS A 24 -1.09 18.53 8.49
CA CYS A 24 -1.52 17.18 8.19
C CYS A 24 -3.01 17.19 7.89
N ALA A 25 -3.40 16.81 6.68
CA ALA A 25 -4.79 16.61 6.30
C ALA A 25 -4.92 15.32 5.50
N THR A 26 -6.04 14.63 5.68
CA THR A 26 -6.32 13.39 4.96
C THR A 26 -7.79 13.25 4.66
N GLU A 27 -8.09 12.64 3.51
CA GLU A 27 -9.41 12.12 3.20
C GLU A 27 -9.26 10.60 3.03
N ALA A 28 -10.11 9.82 3.70
CA ALA A 28 -10.11 8.37 3.65
C ALA A 28 -11.52 7.81 3.51
N VAL A 29 -11.69 6.82 2.64
CA VAL A 29 -12.98 6.16 2.39
C VAL A 29 -12.79 4.65 2.36
N LYS A 30 -13.63 3.94 3.11
CA LYS A 30 -13.76 2.48 3.02
C LYS A 30 -14.71 2.11 1.89
N GLN A 31 -14.18 1.51 0.83
CA GLN A 31 -14.97 0.97 -0.27
C GLN A 31 -15.75 -0.26 0.21
N THR A 32 -17.08 -0.16 0.26
CA THR A 32 -17.95 -1.31 0.45
C THR A 32 -18.41 -1.82 -0.91
N ARG A 33 -18.43 -3.15 -1.08
CA ARG A 33 -19.10 -3.79 -2.22
C ARG A 33 -20.61 -3.79 -1.96
N SER A 34 -21.23 -2.63 -1.85
CA SER A 34 -22.70 -2.57 -1.91
C SER A 34 -23.12 -2.97 -3.32
N LEU A 35 -24.21 -3.75 -3.44
CA LEU A 35 -24.92 -4.03 -4.69
C LEU A 35 -25.60 -2.74 -5.17
N ALA A 36 -24.76 -1.81 -5.58
CA ALA A 36 -25.09 -0.47 -6.01
C ALA A 36 -25.87 -0.52 -7.32
N THR A 37 -27.09 0.04 -7.31
CA THR A 37 -27.85 0.39 -8.52
C THR A 37 -27.02 1.33 -9.42
N ALA A 38 -27.44 1.54 -10.67
CA ALA A 38 -26.69 2.38 -11.61
C ALA A 38 -26.39 3.81 -11.08
N THR A 39 -27.22 4.32 -10.17
CA THR A 39 -27.07 5.63 -9.51
C THR A 39 -26.02 5.66 -8.39
N ASP A 40 -25.68 4.52 -7.77
CA ASP A 40 -24.61 4.44 -6.77
C ASP A 40 -23.22 4.39 -7.44
N ARG A 41 -23.13 4.04 -8.72
CA ARG A 41 -21.87 4.02 -9.45
C ARG A 41 -21.30 5.42 -9.70
N SER A 42 -22.14 6.45 -9.75
CA SER A 42 -21.74 7.85 -9.97
C SER A 42 -21.14 8.52 -8.73
N HIS A 43 -21.31 7.94 -7.53
CA HIS A 43 -20.75 8.43 -6.27
C HIS A 43 -19.59 7.58 -5.75
N ARG A 44 -19.05 6.70 -6.60
CA ARG A 44 -17.86 5.93 -6.24
C ARG A 44 -16.70 6.91 -6.03
N TRP A 45 -16.14 6.90 -4.83
CA TRP A 45 -14.97 7.70 -4.49
C TRP A 45 -13.88 7.55 -5.55
N SER A 46 -13.29 8.67 -5.94
CA SER A 46 -12.21 8.72 -6.91
C SER A 46 -11.07 9.56 -6.35
N ILE A 47 -9.86 9.10 -6.63
CA ILE A 47 -8.61 9.66 -6.13
C ILE A 47 -8.42 11.12 -6.53
N MET A 48 -8.67 11.48 -7.79
CA MET A 48 -8.44 12.85 -8.28
C MET A 48 -9.39 13.88 -7.64
N PRO A 49 -10.72 13.64 -7.58
CA PRO A 49 -11.61 14.49 -6.80
C PRO A 49 -11.27 14.60 -5.32
N ALA A 50 -10.74 13.54 -4.70
CA ALA A 50 -10.30 13.58 -3.31
C ALA A 50 -9.05 14.45 -3.12
N ILE A 51 -8.09 14.35 -4.04
CA ILE A 51 -6.92 15.25 -4.08
C ILE A 51 -7.37 16.70 -4.23
N ASP A 52 -8.24 16.98 -5.20
CA ASP A 52 -8.75 18.34 -5.46
C ASP A 52 -9.45 18.94 -4.23
N ARG A 53 -10.39 18.20 -3.61
CA ARG A 53 -11.04 18.63 -2.36
C ARG A 53 -10.02 18.90 -1.25
N LEU A 54 -9.02 18.04 -1.08
CA LEU A 54 -8.04 18.18 -0.01
C LEU A 54 -7.14 19.41 -0.22
N LEU A 55 -6.68 19.65 -1.46
CA LEU A 55 -5.88 20.83 -1.80
C LEU A 55 -6.68 22.12 -1.63
N ASN A 56 -7.94 22.13 -2.09
CA ASN A 56 -8.87 23.26 -1.92
C ASN A 56 -9.14 23.55 -0.43
N ALA A 57 -9.36 22.53 0.39
CA ALA A 57 -9.58 22.68 1.83
C ALA A 57 -8.35 23.25 2.57
N LEU A 58 -7.15 22.99 2.05
CA LEU A 58 -5.89 23.52 2.57
C LEU A 58 -5.49 24.86 1.94
N ASN A 59 -6.24 25.34 0.95
CA ASN A 59 -5.88 26.51 0.13
C ASN A 59 -4.45 26.41 -0.45
N VAL A 60 -4.09 25.23 -0.93
CA VAL A 60 -2.81 24.95 -1.61
C VAL A 60 -3.07 24.43 -3.02
N THR A 61 -2.05 24.51 -3.86
CA THR A 61 -2.08 24.04 -5.24
C THR A 61 -1.08 22.90 -5.43
N LEU A 62 -1.14 22.22 -6.58
CA LEU A 62 -0.10 21.26 -6.96
C LEU A 62 1.29 21.91 -7.07
N CYS A 63 1.39 23.23 -7.25
CA CYS A 63 2.67 23.94 -7.28
C CYS A 63 3.34 23.99 -5.91
N ASP A 64 2.57 23.96 -4.83
CA ASP A 64 3.08 24.01 -3.44
C ASP A 64 3.54 22.65 -2.91
N ILE A 65 3.20 21.56 -3.60
CA ILE A 65 3.63 20.20 -3.24
C ILE A 65 5.09 20.00 -3.68
N ASP A 66 6.00 19.62 -2.80
CA ASP A 66 7.41 19.38 -3.14
C ASP A 66 7.66 17.97 -3.67
N GLY A 67 6.77 17.02 -3.38
CA GLY A 67 6.92 15.64 -3.83
C GLY A 67 5.68 14.79 -3.66
N PHE A 68 5.64 13.72 -4.42
CA PHE A 68 4.55 12.76 -4.45
C PHE A 68 4.97 11.45 -3.81
N VAL A 69 4.07 10.84 -3.05
CA VAL A 69 4.31 9.56 -2.40
C VAL A 69 3.17 8.60 -2.71
N VAL A 70 3.50 7.35 -3.01
CA VAL A 70 2.48 6.34 -3.30
C VAL A 70 2.82 5.00 -2.69
N SER A 71 1.80 4.31 -2.17
CA SER A 71 1.96 2.92 -1.79
C SER A 71 2.08 2.01 -3.02
N ILE A 72 2.95 1.01 -2.95
CA ILE A 72 3.22 0.10 -4.07
C ILE A 72 2.87 -1.36 -3.77
N GLY A 73 2.20 -1.65 -2.66
CA GLY A 73 1.75 -2.99 -2.31
C GLY A 73 2.67 -3.71 -1.32
N PRO A 74 2.37 -4.99 -1.02
CA PRO A 74 1.33 -5.83 -1.63
C PRO A 74 -0.12 -5.38 -1.30
N GLY A 75 -1.09 -5.76 -2.15
CA GLY A 75 -2.50 -5.41 -1.97
C GLY A 75 -3.36 -5.57 -3.24
N SER A 76 -4.43 -4.78 -3.33
CA SER A 76 -5.41 -4.74 -4.43
C SER A 76 -4.75 -4.41 -5.76
N PHE A 77 -4.81 -5.35 -6.71
CA PHE A 77 -4.21 -5.19 -8.04
C PHE A 77 -4.68 -3.94 -8.77
N THR A 78 -6.01 -3.73 -8.81
CA THR A 78 -6.61 -2.55 -9.46
C THR A 78 -6.28 -1.28 -8.69
N GLY A 79 -6.41 -1.30 -7.35
CA GLY A 79 -6.15 -0.14 -6.51
C GLY A 79 -4.73 0.39 -6.69
N LEU A 80 -3.74 -0.50 -6.55
CA LEU A 80 -2.31 -0.17 -6.71
C LEU A 80 -2.00 0.44 -8.08
N ARG A 81 -2.62 -0.06 -9.16
CA ARG A 81 -2.43 0.50 -10.50
C ARG A 81 -3.03 1.89 -10.64
N VAL A 82 -4.23 2.09 -10.12
CA VAL A 82 -4.91 3.40 -10.15
C VAL A 82 -4.11 4.42 -9.35
N GLY A 83 -3.70 4.09 -8.12
CA GLY A 83 -2.89 4.97 -7.27
C GLY A 83 -1.55 5.31 -7.93
N LEU A 84 -0.79 4.30 -8.36
CA LEU A 84 0.52 4.51 -8.98
C LEU A 84 0.44 5.30 -10.29
N ALA A 85 -0.52 5.01 -11.17
CA ALA A 85 -0.68 5.74 -12.41
C ALA A 85 -1.04 7.21 -12.17
N THR A 86 -1.92 7.48 -11.20
CA THR A 86 -2.31 8.84 -10.80
C THR A 86 -1.08 9.63 -10.32
N MET A 87 -0.32 9.06 -9.39
CA MET A 87 0.83 9.75 -8.81
C MET A 87 1.98 9.91 -9.81
N LYS A 88 2.20 8.95 -10.72
CA LYS A 88 3.13 9.12 -11.85
C LYS A 88 2.70 10.25 -12.77
N GLY A 89 1.41 10.34 -13.11
CA GLY A 89 0.89 11.41 -13.96
C GLY A 89 1.09 12.80 -13.35
N LEU A 90 0.79 12.94 -12.05
CA LEU A 90 0.99 14.20 -11.32
C LEU A 90 2.47 14.57 -11.20
N ALA A 91 3.33 13.61 -10.84
CA ALA A 91 4.77 13.81 -10.76
C ALA A 91 5.37 14.23 -12.10
N TYR A 92 4.99 13.56 -13.18
CA TYR A 92 5.42 13.89 -14.53
C TYR A 92 4.94 15.28 -14.96
N GLY A 93 3.64 15.56 -14.80
CA GLY A 93 3.04 16.83 -15.24
C GLY A 93 3.55 18.06 -14.50
N THR A 94 4.10 17.90 -13.29
CA THR A 94 4.64 18.99 -12.48
C THR A 94 6.16 18.97 -12.35
N ASN A 95 6.83 17.99 -12.97
CA ASN A 95 8.28 17.77 -12.89
C ASN A 95 8.79 17.66 -11.43
N LYS A 96 8.11 16.85 -10.62
CA LYS A 96 8.38 16.69 -9.18
C LYS A 96 8.73 15.25 -8.82
N PRO A 97 9.52 15.03 -7.75
CA PRO A 97 9.93 13.70 -7.35
C PRO A 97 8.73 12.83 -6.94
N LEU A 98 8.82 11.55 -7.26
CA LEU A 98 7.92 10.51 -6.80
C LEU A 98 8.69 9.55 -5.87
N VAL A 99 8.07 9.14 -4.78
CA VAL A 99 8.60 8.15 -3.84
C VAL A 99 7.61 7.01 -3.70
N ALA A 100 8.14 5.79 -3.70
CA ALA A 100 7.38 4.58 -3.46
C ALA A 100 7.55 4.08 -2.03
N VAL A 101 6.44 3.64 -1.42
CA VAL A 101 6.40 3.08 -0.07
C VAL A 101 5.75 1.70 -0.10
N PRO A 102 6.40 0.64 0.42
CA PRO A 102 5.74 -0.64 0.60
C PRO A 102 4.53 -0.52 1.54
N THR A 103 3.38 -1.06 1.16
CA THR A 103 2.14 -0.95 1.96
C THR A 103 2.29 -1.55 3.36
N LEU A 104 3.00 -2.67 3.48
CA LEU A 104 3.27 -3.30 4.77
C LEU A 104 4.21 -2.47 5.66
N HIS A 105 5.06 -1.62 5.09
CA HIS A 105 5.89 -0.68 5.85
C HIS A 105 5.03 0.46 6.40
N ALA A 106 4.19 1.07 5.55
CA ALA A 106 3.24 2.09 5.99
C ALA A 106 2.31 1.57 7.10
N LEU A 107 1.82 0.34 6.98
CA LEU A 107 1.02 -0.29 8.03
C LEU A 107 1.78 -0.47 9.35
N ALA A 108 3.04 -0.88 9.29
CA ALA A 108 3.87 -1.04 10.48
C ALA A 108 4.11 0.30 11.18
N PHE A 109 4.29 1.37 10.41
CA PHE A 109 4.50 2.72 10.92
C PHE A 109 3.39 3.19 11.87
N ASN A 110 2.13 2.79 11.63
CA ASN A 110 0.99 3.14 12.49
C ASN A 110 1.18 2.79 13.97
N VAL A 111 2.03 1.80 14.28
CA VAL A 111 2.26 1.28 15.62
C VAL A 111 3.73 1.28 16.02
N ALA A 112 4.62 1.86 15.20
CA ALA A 112 6.06 1.87 15.43
C ALA A 112 6.46 2.48 16.78
N GLY A 113 5.74 3.54 17.21
CA GLY A 113 5.98 4.24 18.47
C GLY A 113 5.73 3.41 19.74
N LEU A 114 5.14 2.21 19.63
CA LEU A 114 4.94 1.32 20.77
C LEU A 114 6.20 0.54 21.16
N GLY A 115 7.23 0.51 20.32
CA GLY A 115 8.54 -0.07 20.67
C GLY A 115 8.59 -1.60 20.79
N PHE A 116 7.58 -2.31 20.31
CA PHE A 116 7.55 -3.78 20.25
C PHE A 116 7.77 -4.29 18.82
N PRO A 117 8.19 -5.55 18.62
CA PRO A 117 8.10 -6.21 17.32
C PRO A 117 6.69 -6.12 16.72
N ILE A 118 6.63 -5.87 15.41
CA ILE A 118 5.38 -5.68 14.68
C ILE A 118 5.27 -6.74 13.59
N CYS A 119 4.11 -7.37 13.51
CA CYS A 119 3.72 -8.23 12.41
C CYS A 119 2.62 -7.52 11.62
N THR A 120 2.89 -7.19 10.35
CA THR A 120 1.86 -6.68 9.46
C THR A 120 1.27 -7.83 8.65
N ALA A 121 -0.06 -7.95 8.67
CA ALA A 121 -0.80 -9.04 8.05
C ALA A 121 -2.01 -8.49 7.28
N LEU A 122 -1.92 -8.48 5.95
CA LEU A 122 -3.04 -8.12 5.07
C LEU A 122 -3.70 -9.38 4.50
N ASP A 123 -5.02 -9.35 4.35
CA ASP A 123 -5.78 -10.43 3.71
C ASP A 123 -5.41 -10.53 2.21
N ALA A 124 -4.65 -11.58 1.86
CA ALA A 124 -4.26 -11.86 0.49
C ALA A 124 -5.35 -12.60 -0.32
N LYS A 125 -6.52 -12.84 0.28
CA LYS A 125 -7.62 -13.70 -0.19
C LYS A 125 -7.26 -15.18 -0.21
N ARG A 126 -8.28 -16.04 -0.35
CA ARG A 126 -8.15 -17.51 -0.42
C ARG A 126 -7.44 -18.14 0.79
N GLY A 127 -7.68 -17.60 1.99
CA GLY A 127 -7.07 -18.12 3.22
C GLY A 127 -5.56 -17.87 3.31
N GLU A 128 -5.07 -16.80 2.66
CA GLU A 128 -3.66 -16.44 2.67
C GLU A 128 -3.47 -15.02 3.19
N LEU A 129 -2.28 -14.73 3.69
CA LEU A 129 -1.86 -13.44 4.22
C LEU A 129 -0.66 -12.90 3.45
N PHE A 130 -0.63 -11.60 3.21
CA PHE A 130 0.62 -10.89 2.97
C PHE A 130 1.21 -10.51 4.33
N LEU A 131 2.34 -11.10 4.67
CA LEU A 131 2.96 -11.00 5.99
C LEU A 131 4.35 -10.41 5.89
N ALA A 132 4.69 -9.49 6.78
CA ALA A 132 6.04 -9.03 7.04
C ALA A 132 6.24 -8.81 8.54
N VAL A 133 7.48 -8.94 9.01
CA VAL A 133 7.84 -8.73 10.42
C VAL A 133 8.86 -7.59 10.52
N TRP A 134 8.67 -6.73 11.50
CA TRP A 134 9.41 -5.49 11.69
C TRP A 134 9.88 -5.37 13.13
N HIS A 135 11.08 -4.83 13.31
CA HIS A 135 11.56 -4.36 14.61
C HIS A 135 11.65 -2.84 14.60
N THR A 136 11.18 -2.20 15.66
CA THR A 136 11.47 -0.80 15.96
C THR A 136 12.89 -0.72 16.52
N GLN A 137 13.77 0.06 15.89
CA GLN A 137 15.05 0.39 16.52
C GLN A 137 14.83 1.49 17.55
N GLN A 138 15.58 1.45 18.65
CA GLN A 138 15.64 2.60 19.55
C GLN A 138 16.59 3.63 18.95
N ALA A 139 16.09 4.49 18.07
CA ALA A 139 16.79 5.72 17.70
C ALA A 139 16.26 6.86 18.57
N SER A 140 17.16 7.61 19.21
CA SER A 140 16.83 8.61 20.24
C SER A 140 15.97 9.77 19.74
N ASP A 141 15.87 10.02 18.43
CA ASP A 141 15.22 11.24 17.90
C ASP A 141 14.53 11.05 16.54
N ALA A 142 14.46 9.82 15.99
CA ALA A 142 13.89 9.57 14.66
C ALA A 142 12.63 8.71 14.74
N HIS A 143 11.50 9.27 14.28
CA HIS A 143 10.23 8.57 14.11
C HIS A 143 10.27 7.41 13.10
N ASP A 144 11.39 7.19 12.41
CA ASP A 144 11.53 6.16 11.39
C ASP A 144 12.79 5.32 11.61
N SER A 145 12.62 4.24 12.37
CA SER A 145 13.62 3.19 12.41
C SER A 145 12.97 1.82 12.48
N LEU A 146 12.03 1.56 11.57
CA LEU A 146 11.56 0.20 11.33
C LEU A 146 12.59 -0.54 10.48
N THR A 147 13.06 -1.68 10.98
CA THR A 147 13.84 -2.65 10.21
C THR A 147 12.96 -3.83 9.86
N CYS A 148 12.87 -4.16 8.57
CA CYS A 148 12.20 -5.39 8.14
C CYS A 148 13.10 -6.58 8.49
N VAL A 149 12.63 -7.46 9.38
CA VAL A 149 13.35 -8.67 9.79
C VAL A 149 12.84 -9.92 9.07
N MET A 150 11.66 -9.82 8.46
CA MET A 150 11.14 -10.79 7.51
C MET A 150 10.47 -10.03 6.38
N ASP A 151 11.03 -10.16 5.18
CA ASP A 151 10.50 -9.53 3.96
C ASP A 151 9.05 -9.95 3.69
N PRO A 152 8.27 -9.10 2.99
CA PRO A 152 6.91 -9.42 2.58
C PRO A 152 6.78 -10.77 1.85
N GLN A 153 6.01 -11.69 2.44
CA GLN A 153 5.69 -12.99 1.85
C GLN A 153 4.18 -13.20 1.75
N ARG A 154 3.77 -14.08 0.83
CA ARG A 154 2.40 -14.59 0.75
C ARG A 154 2.35 -16.00 1.33
N LEU A 155 1.66 -16.17 2.45
CA LEU A 155 1.65 -17.43 3.22
C LEU A 155 0.21 -17.86 3.53
N SER A 156 -0.03 -19.16 3.72
CA SER A 156 -1.27 -19.62 4.37
C SER A 156 -1.32 -19.12 5.82
N ILE A 157 -2.49 -19.18 6.44
CA ILE A 157 -2.65 -18.68 7.82
C ILE A 157 -1.76 -19.48 8.79
N GLU A 158 -1.63 -20.80 8.61
CA GLU A 158 -0.79 -21.66 9.45
C GLU A 158 0.69 -21.30 9.29
N ASN A 159 1.16 -21.24 8.03
CA ASN A 159 2.56 -20.89 7.73
C ASN A 159 2.90 -19.46 8.19
N ALA A 160 1.95 -18.54 8.16
CA ALA A 160 2.11 -17.19 8.69
C ALA A 160 2.36 -17.18 10.20
N VAL A 161 1.62 -18.00 10.96
CA VAL A 161 1.79 -18.12 12.42
C VAL A 161 3.14 -18.76 12.76
N ASP A 162 3.53 -19.80 12.02
CA ASP A 162 4.81 -20.48 12.23
C ASP A 162 6.00 -19.58 11.84
N ALA A 163 5.91 -18.86 10.72
CA ALA A 163 6.91 -17.88 10.32
C ALA A 163 7.07 -16.76 11.36
N LEU A 164 5.96 -16.23 11.91
CA LEU A 164 6.03 -15.23 12.97
C LEU A 164 6.70 -15.78 14.22
N SER A 165 6.37 -17.02 14.62
CA SER A 165 6.95 -17.69 15.79
C SER A 165 8.45 -17.95 15.66
N ALA A 166 8.96 -18.08 14.43
CA ALA A 166 10.39 -18.22 14.18
C ALA A 166 11.16 -16.90 14.38
N HIS A 167 10.52 -15.75 14.18
CA HIS A 167 11.16 -14.43 14.25
C HIS A 167 10.93 -13.71 15.58
N VAL A 168 9.84 -14.02 16.29
CA VAL A 168 9.47 -13.31 17.52
C VAL A 168 9.14 -14.28 18.65
N GLN A 169 9.83 -14.13 19.78
CA GLN A 169 9.60 -14.91 21.01
C GLN A 169 8.90 -14.10 22.11
N GLY A 170 8.81 -12.77 21.99
CA GLY A 170 8.25 -11.87 23.00
C GLY A 170 6.83 -11.40 22.68
N THR A 171 6.47 -10.26 23.28
CA THR A 171 5.28 -9.50 22.88
C THR A 171 5.40 -9.06 21.42
N VAL A 172 4.33 -9.21 20.67
CA VAL A 172 4.23 -8.80 19.28
C VAL A 172 2.93 -8.05 19.04
N ILE A 173 3.02 -6.95 18.31
CA ILE A 173 1.85 -6.21 17.82
C ILE A 173 1.50 -6.74 16.44
N VAL A 174 0.27 -7.23 16.26
CA VAL A 174 -0.20 -7.75 14.97
C VAL A 174 -1.28 -6.83 14.43
N VAL A 175 -1.03 -6.24 13.25
CA VAL A 175 -1.89 -5.23 12.62
C VAL A 175 -2.18 -5.57 11.16
N GLY A 176 -3.31 -5.06 10.66
CA GLY A 176 -3.80 -5.29 9.31
C GLY A 176 -5.17 -5.97 9.28
N ASP A 177 -5.84 -5.95 8.14
CA ASP A 177 -7.18 -6.55 7.99
C ASP A 177 -7.15 -8.08 8.01
N GLY A 178 -6.00 -8.69 7.70
CA GLY A 178 -5.74 -10.12 7.78
C GLY A 178 -5.69 -10.66 9.22
N VAL A 179 -5.55 -9.79 10.23
CA VAL A 179 -5.55 -10.19 11.66
C VAL A 179 -6.79 -10.99 12.01
N SER A 180 -7.95 -10.63 11.45
CA SER A 180 -9.21 -11.33 11.69
C SER A 180 -9.17 -12.82 11.32
N LEU A 181 -8.32 -13.20 10.36
CA LEU A 181 -8.17 -14.57 9.86
C LEU A 181 -7.22 -15.41 10.74
N CYS A 182 -6.18 -14.80 11.32
CA CYS A 182 -5.16 -15.49 12.12
C CYS A 182 -5.28 -15.29 13.64
N ARG A 183 -6.17 -14.41 14.12
CA ARG A 183 -6.27 -14.02 15.53
C ARG A 183 -6.35 -15.22 16.48
N GLN A 184 -7.22 -16.19 16.18
CA GLN A 184 -7.41 -17.35 17.06
C GLN A 184 -6.12 -18.19 17.19
N MET A 185 -5.45 -18.48 16.08
CA MET A 185 -4.21 -19.25 16.10
C MET A 185 -3.06 -18.48 16.77
N LEU A 186 -2.97 -17.17 16.53
CA LEU A 186 -2.00 -16.31 17.19
C LEU A 186 -2.23 -16.24 18.70
N SER A 187 -3.49 -16.11 19.15
CA SER A 187 -3.84 -16.17 20.56
C SER A 187 -3.48 -17.52 21.19
N GLY A 188 -3.68 -18.62 20.46
CA GLY A 188 -3.27 -19.95 20.93
C GLY A 188 -1.75 -20.11 21.06
N ARG A 189 -0.98 -19.53 20.14
CA ARG A 189 0.50 -19.63 20.09
C ARG A 189 1.22 -18.66 21.03
N PHE A 190 0.75 -17.42 21.10
CA PHE A 190 1.41 -16.34 21.83
C PHE A 190 0.72 -15.98 23.15
N GLY A 191 -0.55 -16.38 23.34
CA GLY A 191 -1.34 -15.97 24.50
C GLY A 191 -1.46 -14.44 24.57
N ASN A 192 -1.27 -13.90 25.78
CA ASN A 192 -1.33 -12.45 26.04
C ASN A 192 -0.17 -11.65 25.41
N ARG A 193 0.84 -12.33 24.82
CA ARG A 193 1.93 -11.67 24.10
C ARG A 193 1.52 -11.18 22.72
N ALA A 194 0.45 -11.72 22.12
CA ALA A 194 -0.08 -11.19 20.87
C ALA A 194 -1.05 -10.04 21.16
N VAL A 195 -0.65 -8.84 20.80
CA VAL A 195 -1.45 -7.62 20.95
C VAL A 195 -2.09 -7.28 19.60
N PHE A 196 -3.40 -7.06 19.62
CA PHE A 196 -4.19 -6.79 18.43
C PHE A 196 -4.86 -5.42 18.54
N PRO A 197 -4.20 -4.33 18.10
CA PRO A 197 -4.83 -3.02 17.97
C PRO A 197 -6.09 -3.08 17.09
N THR A 198 -6.90 -2.03 17.16
CA THR A 198 -8.15 -1.93 16.41
C THR A 198 -8.25 -0.58 15.70
N GLY A 199 -9.25 -0.44 14.84
CA GLY A 199 -9.54 0.82 14.16
C GLY A 199 -8.43 1.23 13.19
N ILE A 200 -8.09 2.52 13.21
CA ILE A 200 -7.20 3.14 12.23
C ILE A 200 -5.78 2.57 12.22
N ALA A 201 -5.31 2.05 13.36
CA ALA A 201 -3.98 1.43 13.47
C ALA A 201 -3.82 0.20 12.56
N CYS A 202 -4.91 -0.51 12.26
CA CYS A 202 -4.91 -1.74 11.46
C CYS A 202 -5.13 -1.51 9.97
N VAL A 203 -5.10 -0.26 9.52
CA VAL A 203 -5.38 0.10 8.12
C VAL A 203 -4.22 0.90 7.56
N PRO A 204 -3.61 0.48 6.42
CA PRO A 204 -2.66 1.31 5.71
C PRO A 204 -3.34 2.62 5.30
N SER A 205 -2.71 3.76 5.54
CA SER A 205 -3.28 5.07 5.25
C SER A 205 -2.31 5.96 4.48
N ALA A 206 -2.84 6.91 3.71
CA ALA A 206 -2.04 7.92 3.04
C ALA A 206 -1.20 8.74 4.02
N LEU A 207 -1.65 8.91 5.27
CA LEU A 207 -0.84 9.54 6.32
C LEU A 207 0.41 8.74 6.65
N SER A 208 0.27 7.43 6.88
CA SER A 208 1.42 6.57 7.15
C SER A 208 2.36 6.48 5.95
N VAL A 209 1.80 6.41 4.73
CA VAL A 209 2.56 6.48 3.49
C VAL A 209 3.31 7.81 3.38
N ALA A 210 2.66 8.93 3.69
CA ALA A 210 3.28 10.25 3.66
C ALA A 210 4.48 10.31 4.60
N HIS A 211 4.35 9.87 5.86
CA HIS A 211 5.44 9.97 6.84
C HIS A 211 6.66 9.14 6.42
N VAL A 212 6.44 7.87 6.06
CA VAL A 212 7.52 7.01 5.55
C VAL A 212 8.11 7.59 4.25
N GLY A 213 7.26 8.13 3.37
CA GLY A 213 7.69 8.74 2.12
C GLY A 213 8.46 10.04 2.29
N LYS A 214 8.13 10.85 3.30
CA LYS A 214 8.80 12.11 3.61
C LYS A 214 10.26 11.88 3.95
N GLU A 215 10.51 10.89 4.81
CA GLU A 215 11.86 10.49 5.19
C GLU A 215 12.64 9.93 3.98
N ARG A 216 11.98 9.08 3.18
CA ARG A 216 12.59 8.53 1.96
C ARG A 216 12.94 9.62 0.95
N LEU A 217 12.07 10.62 0.81
CA LEU A 217 12.31 11.77 -0.07
C LEU A 217 13.49 12.60 0.43
N ALA A 218 13.57 12.89 1.72
CA ALA A 218 14.69 13.61 2.33
C ALA A 218 16.03 12.90 2.12
N ARG A 219 16.03 11.56 2.07
CA ARG A 219 17.22 10.73 1.78
C ARG A 219 17.49 10.54 0.28
N GLY A 220 16.72 11.16 -0.60
CA GLY A 220 16.88 11.01 -2.07
C GLY A 220 16.51 9.62 -2.61
N MET A 221 15.72 8.83 -1.87
CA MET A 221 15.24 7.51 -2.31
C MET A 221 14.05 7.65 -3.28
N LEU A 222 14.33 8.19 -4.45
CA LEU A 222 13.33 8.45 -5.50
C LEU A 222 12.91 7.16 -6.22
N ALA A 223 11.66 7.15 -6.69
CA ALA A 223 11.15 6.11 -7.56
C ALA A 223 11.77 6.21 -8.97
N GLY A 224 12.22 5.08 -9.51
CA GLY A 224 12.62 5.01 -10.92
C GLY A 224 11.42 5.05 -11.88
N GLU A 225 11.66 5.43 -13.13
CA GLU A 225 10.62 5.53 -14.17
C GLU A 225 9.85 4.20 -14.38
N LYS A 226 10.59 3.09 -14.31
CA LYS A 226 10.08 1.72 -14.46
C LYS A 226 9.38 1.17 -13.20
N LEU A 227 9.09 2.00 -12.21
CA LEU A 227 8.43 1.56 -10.98
C LEU A 227 7.13 0.80 -11.28
N THR A 228 7.01 -0.40 -10.72
CA THR A 228 5.81 -1.25 -10.77
C THR A 228 5.36 -1.61 -9.36
N PRO A 229 4.07 -1.93 -9.15
CA PRO A 229 3.63 -2.45 -7.86
C PRO A 229 4.29 -3.79 -7.50
N ILE A 230 4.42 -4.05 -6.20
CA ILE A 230 4.88 -5.31 -5.61
C ILE A 230 3.72 -6.31 -5.67
N TYR A 231 3.78 -7.21 -6.64
CA TYR A 231 2.80 -8.29 -6.80
C TYR A 231 3.33 -9.59 -6.18
N LEU A 232 2.87 -9.92 -4.97
CA LEU A 232 3.17 -11.21 -4.32
C LEU A 232 2.17 -12.32 -4.70
N ARG A 233 1.05 -11.94 -5.34
CA ARG A 233 0.12 -12.85 -6.00
C ARG A 233 0.19 -12.58 -7.51
N PRO A 234 0.53 -13.57 -8.35
CA PRO A 234 0.47 -13.39 -9.79
C PRO A 234 -0.97 -13.11 -10.24
N PRO A 235 -1.20 -12.34 -11.32
CA PRO A 235 -2.53 -12.12 -11.86
C PRO A 235 -3.22 -13.45 -12.18
N ASP A 236 -4.51 -13.57 -11.83
CA ASP A 236 -5.30 -14.77 -12.15
C ASP A 236 -5.46 -14.95 -13.68
N ALA A 237 -5.41 -13.86 -14.45
CA ALA A 237 -5.52 -13.89 -15.90
C ALA A 237 -4.18 -14.28 -16.54
N LYS A 238 -4.12 -15.45 -17.18
CA LYS A 238 -3.05 -15.82 -18.10
C LYS A 238 -3.37 -15.29 -19.50
N PRO A 239 -2.42 -14.69 -20.24
CA PRO A 239 -2.65 -14.35 -21.64
C PRO A 239 -2.89 -15.64 -22.42
N ASN A 240 -4.07 -15.79 -23.03
CA ASN A 240 -4.24 -16.75 -24.11
C ASN A 240 -3.49 -16.18 -25.33
N LEU A 241 -2.40 -16.82 -25.72
CA LEU A 241 -1.73 -16.55 -27.00
C LEU A 241 -1.52 -17.88 -27.74
N PRO A 242 -1.58 -17.89 -29.09
CA PRO A 242 -1.23 -16.77 -29.94
C PRO A 242 -2.39 -16.11 -30.69
N TYR A 243 -2.26 -14.80 -30.86
CA TYR A 243 -2.85 -14.06 -31.97
C TYR A 243 -2.44 -14.77 -33.28
N ARG A 244 -3.39 -15.39 -33.98
CA ARG A 244 -3.15 -15.82 -35.36
C ARG A 244 -2.88 -14.55 -36.15
N ALA A 245 -1.62 -14.38 -36.59
CA ALA A 245 -1.34 -13.46 -37.68
C ALA A 245 -2.27 -13.85 -38.83
N VAL A 246 -3.11 -12.92 -39.27
CA VAL A 246 -3.82 -13.07 -40.54
C VAL A 246 -2.71 -13.08 -41.59
N GLY A 247 -2.36 -14.28 -42.05
CA GLY A 247 -1.42 -14.45 -43.13
C GLY A 247 -1.93 -13.68 -44.34
N SER A 248 -1.09 -12.77 -44.81
CA SER A 248 -1.18 -12.22 -46.16
C SER A 248 -0.96 -13.37 -47.14
N ASP A 249 -2.04 -13.99 -47.61
CA ASP A 249 -2.01 -14.81 -48.82
C ASP A 249 -1.79 -13.87 -50.01
N THR A 250 -0.52 -13.56 -50.26
CA THR A 250 -0.04 -13.06 -51.55
C THR A 250 1.06 -13.99 -52.01
N SER A 251 0.68 -15.03 -52.76
CA SER A 251 1.57 -15.58 -53.78
C SER A 251 0.75 -16.02 -54.99
N SER A 252 0.74 -15.08 -55.94
CA SER A 252 0.53 -15.31 -57.37
C SER A 252 1.43 -16.43 -57.87
N GLY A 253 0.85 -17.56 -58.23
CA GLY A 253 1.47 -18.57 -59.09
C GLY A 253 0.81 -18.54 -60.47
N VAL A 254 1.32 -17.69 -61.37
CA VAL A 254 1.06 -17.80 -62.80
C VAL A 254 1.93 -18.93 -63.33
N THR A 255 1.33 -19.94 -63.95
CA THR A 255 2.01 -20.82 -64.89
C THR A 255 1.01 -21.24 -65.97
N THR A 256 1.49 -21.12 -67.22
CA THR A 256 0.89 -21.30 -68.55
C THR A 256 0.09 -20.13 -69.09
#